data_AF-A0A960AE73-F1
#
_entry.id   AF-A0A960AE73-F1
#
_cell.length_a   1.000
_cell.length_b   1.000
_cell.length_c   1.000
_cell.angle_alpha   90.00
_cell.angle_beta   90.00
_cell.angle_gamma   90.00
#
_symmetry.space_group_name_H-M   'P 1'
#
loop_
_entity.id
_entity.type
_entity.pdbx_description
1 polymer ?
#
loop_
_entity_poly.entity_id
_entity_poly.type
_entity_poly.pdbx_seq_one_letter_code
_entity_poly.pdbx_strand_id
1 'polypeptide(L)'
;MAAVRPLPQQGSIFVDARGADRAMRVSWHEESGLVVLSLWRDNVCTGSFRLAVDEVPALIELLRSGLVHSYESARDRLSSVEHPSGAESA
;
A
#
# COMPACT_ATOMS: atom_id res chain seq x y z
N MET A 1 23.26 25.39 -6.25
CA MET A 1 22.11 25.57 -5.34
C MET A 1 21.06 24.55 -5.74
N ALA A 2 20.70 23.61 -4.86
CA ALA A 2 19.63 22.67 -5.16
C ALA A 2 18.30 23.43 -5.09
N ALA A 3 17.60 23.52 -6.22
CA ALA A 3 16.28 24.15 -6.26
C ALA A 3 15.36 23.36 -5.31
N VAL A 4 14.85 24.04 -4.27
CA VAL A 4 13.81 23.48 -3.41
C VAL A 4 12.57 23.36 -4.28
N ARG A 5 12.28 22.14 -4.75
CA ARG A 5 11.01 21.84 -5.42
C ARG A 5 9.90 21.88 -4.37
N PRO A 6 8.78 22.57 -4.64
CA PRO A 6 7.64 22.55 -3.73
C PRO A 6 7.19 21.11 -3.51
N LEU A 7 6.72 20.82 -2.29
CA LEU A 7 6.08 19.55 -1.99
C LEU A 7 4.94 19.32 -3.00
N PRO A 8 4.88 18.15 -3.66
CA PRO A 8 3.82 17.86 -4.61
C PRO A 8 2.48 18.01 -3.90
N GLN A 9 1.57 18.79 -4.51
CA GLN A 9 0.30 19.20 -3.90
C GLN A 9 -0.59 18.01 -3.53
N GLN A 10 -0.34 16.85 -4.15
CA GLN A 10 -0.96 15.58 -3.85
C GLN A 10 0.14 14.58 -3.53
N GLY A 11 0.01 13.93 -2.37
CA GLY A 11 0.97 12.93 -1.90
C GLY A 11 0.64 12.49 -0.49
N SER A 12 1.05 11.26 -0.17
CA SER A 12 0.82 10.65 1.14
C SER A 12 2.07 9.92 1.60
N ILE A 13 2.21 9.77 2.92
CA ILE A 13 3.26 8.98 3.54
C ILE A 13 2.60 7.80 4.26
N PHE A 14 3.05 6.59 3.95
CA PHE A 14 2.62 5.35 4.58
C PHE A 14 3.77 4.80 5.42
N VAL A 15 3.51 4.50 6.69
CA VAL A 15 4.52 3.91 7.59
C VAL A 15 4.60 2.41 7.33
N ASP A 16 5.83 1.89 7.27
CA ASP A 16 6.08 0.47 7.10
C ASP A 16 5.73 -0.30 8.39
N ALA A 17 4.97 -1.38 8.27
CA ALA A 17 4.58 -2.22 9.40
C ALA A 17 5.78 -2.86 10.14
N ARG A 18 6.95 -2.95 9.50
CA ARG A 18 8.19 -3.44 10.12
C ARG A 18 8.81 -2.43 11.10
N GLY A 19 8.30 -1.19 11.15
CA GLY A 19 8.80 -0.12 12.01
C GLY A 19 10.20 0.39 11.63
N ALA A 20 10.87 1.00 12.62
CA ALA A 20 12.21 1.60 12.50
C ALA A 20 12.31 2.72 11.44
N ASP A 21 11.40 3.70 11.53
CA ASP A 21 11.38 4.91 10.70
C ASP A 21 11.39 4.64 9.19
N ARG A 22 10.83 3.49 8.80
CA ARG A 22 10.61 3.12 7.41
C ARG A 22 9.27 3.66 6.93
N ALA A 23 9.28 4.24 5.75
CA ALA A 23 8.07 4.78 5.15
C ALA A 23 8.11 4.68 3.62
N MET A 24 6.93 4.58 3.02
CA MET A 24 6.72 4.82 1.60
C MET A 24 6.13 6.21 1.41
N ARG A 25 6.75 7.03 0.58
CA ARG A 25 6.20 8.33 0.17
C ARG A 25 5.68 8.21 -1.26
N VAL A 26 4.46 8.68 -1.47
CA VAL A 26 3.83 8.77 -2.79
C VAL A 26 3.76 10.24 -3.18
N SER A 27 4.30 10.58 -4.35
CA SER A 27 4.31 11.95 -4.88
C SER A 27 3.84 12.00 -6.32
N TRP A 28 2.98 12.98 -6.62
CA TRP A 28 2.47 13.22 -7.97
C TRP A 28 3.35 14.24 -8.70
N HIS A 29 3.65 13.95 -9.97
CA HIS A 29 4.43 14.80 -10.86
C HIS A 29 3.65 15.00 -12.17
N GLU A 30 2.63 15.85 -12.10
CA GLU A 30 1.67 16.10 -13.19
C GLU A 30 2.33 16.49 -14.51
N GLU A 31 3.32 17.40 -14.46
CA GLU A 31 4.07 17.84 -15.65
C GLU A 31 4.74 16.69 -16.41
N SER A 32 5.09 15.62 -15.69
CA SER A 32 5.73 14.43 -16.27
C SER A 32 4.77 13.26 -16.48
N GLY A 33 3.51 13.37 -16.04
CA GLY A 33 2.55 12.26 -16.09
C GLY A 33 2.98 11.06 -15.23
N LEU A 34 3.63 11.31 -14.08
CA LEU A 34 4.17 10.25 -13.22
C LEU A 34 3.65 10.33 -11.79
N VAL A 35 3.50 9.16 -11.17
CA VAL A 35 3.42 8.97 -9.72
C VAL A 35 4.70 8.28 -9.27
N VAL A 36 5.41 8.87 -8.31
CA VAL A 36 6.64 8.30 -7.76
C VAL A 36 6.34 7.71 -6.40
N LEU A 37 6.63 6.42 -6.24
CA LEU A 37 6.58 5.69 -4.98
C LEU A 37 8.02 5.51 -4.51
N SER A 38 8.38 6.09 -3.38
CA SER A 38 9.74 6.04 -2.85
C SER A 38 9.76 5.43 -1.46
N LEU A 39 10.73 4.55 -1.22
CA LEU A 39 10.98 3.92 0.07
C LEU A 39 12.06 4.71 0.81
N TRP A 40 11.78 5.02 2.06
CA TRP A 40 12.63 5.80 2.94
C TRP A 40 12.93 4.99 4.19
N ARG A 41 14.14 5.19 4.72
CA ARG A 41 14.53 4.79 6.06
C ARG A 41 15.19 5.99 6.72
N ASP A 42 14.67 6.38 7.87
CA ASP A 42 15.02 7.65 8.52
C ASP A 42 14.80 8.81 7.53
N ASN A 43 15.87 9.49 7.12
CA ASN A 43 15.83 10.57 6.12
C ASN A 43 16.55 10.20 4.81
N VAL A 44 16.77 8.91 4.54
CA VAL A 44 17.46 8.43 3.34
C VAL A 44 16.48 7.69 2.44
N CYS A 45 16.39 8.11 1.19
CA CYS A 45 15.67 7.37 0.16
C CYS A 45 16.47 6.13 -0.22
N THR A 46 15.91 4.94 0.04
CA THR A 46 16.55 3.64 -0.22
C THR A 46 16.11 3.02 -1.53
N GLY A 47 15.07 3.56 -2.18
CA GLY A 47 14.58 3.10 -3.47
C GLY A 47 13.42 3.93 -3.98
N SER A 48 13.22 3.94 -5.29
CA SER A 48 12.08 4.63 -5.92
C SER A 48 11.59 3.89 -7.15
N PHE A 49 10.28 3.94 -7.36
CA PHE A 49 9.60 3.43 -8.54
C PHE A 49 8.79 4.55 -9.18
N ARG A 50 8.84 4.66 -10.51
CA ARG A 50 8.08 5.65 -11.29
C ARG A 50 6.98 4.91 -12.02
N LEU A 51 5.73 5.21 -11.67
CA LEU A 51 4.53 4.65 -12.28
C LEU A 51 3.94 5.70 -13.22
N ALA A 52 3.55 5.31 -14.43
CA ALA A 52 2.82 6.20 -15.32
C ALA A 52 1.40 6.45 -14.80
N VAL A 53 0.88 7.66 -14.96
CA VAL A 53 -0.43 8.04 -14.41
C VAL A 53 -1.57 7.18 -14.97
N ASP A 54 -1.47 6.72 -16.22
CA ASP A 54 -2.43 5.83 -16.86
C ASP A 54 -2.42 4.40 -16.31
N GLU A 55 -1.35 3.98 -15.63
CA GLU A 55 -1.27 2.69 -14.94
C GLU A 55 -1.77 2.74 -13.48
N VAL A 56 -1.97 3.94 -12.92
CA VAL A 56 -2.46 4.12 -11.54
C VAL A 56 -3.82 3.43 -11.31
N PRO A 57 -4.81 3.50 -12.23
CA PRO A 57 -6.07 2.78 -12.06
C PRO A 57 -5.88 1.26 -11.91
N ALA A 58 -4.93 0.67 -12.64
CA ALA A 58 -4.64 -0.76 -12.53
C ALA A 58 -4.04 -1.11 -11.17
N LEU A 59 -3.14 -0.28 -10.65
CA LEU A 59 -2.61 -0.44 -9.28
C LEU A 59 -3.72 -0.33 -8.23
N ILE A 60 -4.63 0.64 -8.36
CA ILE A 60 -5.76 0.81 -7.44
C ILE A 60 -6.66 -0.42 -7.45
N GLU A 61 -7.01 -0.95 -8.62
CA GLU A 61 -7.84 -2.14 -8.73
C GLU A 61 -7.16 -3.33 -8.06
N LEU A 62 -5.86 -3.54 -8.32
CA LEU A 62 -5.08 -4.62 -7.69
C LEU A 62 -5.11 -4.54 -6.16
N LEU A 63 -4.92 -3.35 -5.59
CA LEU A 63 -4.99 -3.13 -4.14
C LEU A 63 -6.40 -3.37 -3.60
N ARG A 64 -7.45 -2.91 -4.31
CA ARG A 64 -8.85 -3.12 -3.91
C ARG A 64 -9.22 -4.60 -3.93
N SER A 65 -8.90 -5.32 -5.01
CA SER A 65 -9.18 -6.75 -5.12
C SER A 65 -8.47 -7.54 -4.02
N GLY A 66 -7.21 -7.22 -3.73
CA GLY A 66 -6.46 -7.84 -2.64
C GLY A 66 -7.08 -7.61 -1.26
N LEU A 67 -7.60 -6.41 -1.00
CA LEU A 67 -8.32 -6.09 0.23
C LEU A 67 -9.59 -6.93 0.38
N VAL A 68 -10.42 -6.99 -0.67
CA VAL A 68 -11.66 -7.78 -0.67
C VAL A 68 -11.36 -9.25 -0.40
N HIS A 69 -10.40 -9.83 -1.13
CA HIS A 69 -10.01 -11.22 -0.96
C HIS A 69 -9.47 -11.53 0.44
N SER A 70 -8.69 -10.61 1.02
CA SER A 70 -8.17 -10.75 2.38
C SER A 70 -9.28 -10.74 3.43
N TYR A 71 -10.31 -9.91 3.22
CA TYR A 71 -11.47 -9.83 4.10
C TYR A 71 -12.33 -11.10 4.05
N GLU A 72 -12.62 -11.61 2.85
CA GLU A 72 -13.34 -12.88 2.66
C GLU A 72 -12.61 -14.03 3.37
N SER A 73 -11.30 -14.13 3.16
CA SER A 73 -10.47 -15.14 3.82
C SER A 73 -10.50 -15.04 5.34
N ALA A 74 -10.57 -13.82 5.89
CA ALA A 74 -10.68 -13.61 7.34
C ALA A 74 -12.06 -14.01 7.89
N ARG A 75 -13.13 -13.67 7.15
CA ARG A 75 -14.51 -14.04 7.49
C ARG A 75 -14.70 -15.55 7.52
N ASP A 76 -14.18 -16.28 6.54
CA ASP A 76 -14.31 -17.73 6.46
C ASP A 76 -13.57 -18.46 7.59
N ARG A 77 -12.43 -17.92 8.04
CA ARG A 77 -11.74 -18.42 9.22
C ARG A 77 -12.58 -18.23 10.49
N LEU A 78 -13.25 -17.09 10.64
CA LEU A 78 -14.08 -16.81 11.83
C LEU A 78 -15.34 -17.70 11.84
N SER A 79 -16.02 -17.86 10.71
CA SER A 79 -17.22 -18.71 10.63
C SER A 79 -16.93 -20.19 10.92
N SER A 80 -15.74 -20.67 10.55
CA SER A 80 -15.24 -22.01 10.87
C SER A 80 -14.92 -22.20 12.35
N VAL A 81 -14.51 -21.15 13.05
CA VAL A 81 -14.28 -21.18 14.52
C VAL A 81 -15.60 -21.15 15.29
N GLU A 82 -16.60 -20.40 14.81
CA GLU A 82 -17.93 -20.33 15.43
C GLU A 82 -18.76 -21.61 15.23
N HIS A 83 -18.43 -22.44 14.25
CA HIS A 83 -19.07 -23.74 14.00
C HIS A 83 -18.06 -24.90 14.13
N PRO A 84 -17.69 -25.33 15.36
CA PRO A 84 -16.93 -26.55 15.54
C PRO A 84 -17.82 -27.75 15.16
N SER A 85 -17.75 -28.15 13.90
CA SER A 85 -18.37 -29.40 13.43
C SER A 85 -17.62 -30.57 14.07
N GLY A 86 -18.26 -31.24 15.02
CA GLY A 86 -17.80 -32.54 15.54
C GLY A 86 -17.84 -32.70 17.06
N ALA A 87 -19.01 -32.57 17.69
CA ALA A 87 -19.33 -33.46 18.80
C ALA A 87 -19.65 -34.83 18.17
N GLU A 88 -18.61 -35.65 18.10
CA GLU A 88 -18.61 -37.04 17.64
C GLU A 88 -19.69 -37.83 18.42
N SER A 89 -20.45 -38.65 17.69
CA SER A 89 -21.49 -39.53 18.23
C SER A 89 -20.96 -40.46 19.33
N ALA A 90 -21.66 -40.51 20.46
CA ALA A 90 -21.69 -41.65 21.37
C ALA A 90 -23.05 -41.70 22.08
#